data_AF-A0A1V6QLE2-F1
#
_entry.id   AF-A0A1V6QLE2-F1
#
_cell.length_a   1.000
_cell.length_b   1.000
_cell.length_c   1.000
_cell.angle_alpha   90.00
_cell.angle_beta   90.00
_cell.angle_gamma   90.00
#
_symmetry.space_group_name_H-M   'P 1'
#
loop_
_entity.id
_entity.type
_entity.pdbx_description
1 polymer ?
#
loop_
_entity_poly.entity_id
_entity_poly.type
_entity_poly.pdbx_seq_one_letter_code
_entity_poly.pdbx_strand_id
1 'polypeptide(L)'
;MDMDNVAMPAINIWTFFALAALDIAANAAAGPAAVATAAHVNGSPLTARAMQIGAIAGVTKSGVLAFVEFVGYAGLPTPAWILLVLMASSFGICVLITAEVSNLVLGDTPSALLIAAVVAAIPLAGECIGIYQSAGGLYGGKPQSQLLVLGLDALGGYVFARMCHNLGYDICPYNVAAAAGAVYGVITGFFHTILGCLAGTTYYESHNGNYTIRNVFGTAEGYNPHWQRDLPM
;
A
#
# COMPACT_ATOMS: atom_id res chain seq x y z
N MET A 1 7.22 -25.28 -8.92
CA MET A 1 7.20 -23.92 -9.49
C MET A 1 8.66 -23.55 -9.68
N ASP A 2 9.16 -23.64 -10.91
CA ASP A 2 10.54 -23.26 -11.22
C ASP A 2 10.66 -21.76 -10.95
N MET A 3 11.40 -21.39 -9.90
CA MET A 3 11.64 -19.99 -9.55
C MET A 3 12.65 -19.32 -10.51
N ASP A 4 13.24 -20.09 -11.42
CA ASP A 4 14.26 -19.61 -12.37
C ASP A 4 13.64 -18.93 -13.62
N ASN A 5 12.32 -19.07 -13.83
CA ASN A 5 11.58 -18.48 -14.94
C ASN A 5 10.56 -17.43 -14.49
N VAL A 6 10.80 -16.76 -13.37
CA VAL A 6 9.96 -15.63 -12.94
C VAL A 6 10.27 -14.46 -13.87
N ALA A 7 9.26 -14.02 -14.61
CA ALA A 7 9.38 -12.86 -15.50
C ALA A 7 9.97 -11.68 -14.72
N MET A 8 11.17 -11.23 -15.13
CA MET A 8 11.77 -10.04 -14.53
C MET A 8 10.78 -8.87 -14.70
N PRO A 9 10.55 -8.09 -13.65
CA PRO A 9 9.67 -6.93 -13.74
C PRO A 9 10.22 -5.96 -14.81
N ALA A 10 9.35 -5.43 -15.67
CA ALA A 10 9.72 -4.49 -16.74
C ALA A 10 10.18 -3.12 -16.24
N ILE A 11 10.52 -2.98 -14.96
CA ILE A 11 10.84 -1.72 -14.29
C ILE A 11 12.34 -1.73 -13.97
N ASN A 12 13.08 -0.77 -14.52
CA ASN A 12 14.50 -0.62 -14.19
C ASN A 12 14.68 -0.03 -12.77
N ILE A 13 15.87 -0.18 -12.18
CA ILE A 13 16.15 0.21 -10.80
C ILE A 13 15.98 1.73 -10.54
N TRP A 14 16.20 2.58 -11.53
CA TRP A 14 16.00 4.03 -11.41
C TRP A 14 14.52 4.38 -11.37
N THR A 15 13.72 3.71 -12.20
CA THR A 15 12.27 3.84 -12.21
C THR A 15 11.68 3.34 -10.89
N PHE A 16 12.23 2.26 -10.31
CA PHE A 16 11.85 1.80 -8.98
C PHE A 16 12.05 2.92 -7.93
N PHE A 17 13.22 3.53 -7.86
CA PHE A 17 13.47 4.62 -6.89
C PHE A 17 12.57 5.84 -7.13
N ALA A 18 12.28 6.18 -8.39
CA ALA A 18 11.35 7.26 -8.72
C ALA A 18 9.91 6.96 -8.26
N LEU A 19 9.45 5.72 -8.48
CA LEU A 19 8.12 5.26 -8.05
C LEU A 19 8.02 5.18 -6.52
N ALA A 20 9.07 4.68 -5.84
CA ALA A 20 9.13 4.64 -4.38
C ALA A 20 9.12 6.05 -3.77
N ALA A 21 9.88 6.99 -4.34
CA ALA A 21 9.88 8.38 -3.88
C ALA A 21 8.51 9.05 -4.08
N LEU A 22 7.83 8.77 -5.19
CA LEU A 22 6.47 9.24 -5.44
C LEU A 22 5.47 8.64 -4.45
N ASP A 23 5.57 7.35 -4.14
CA ASP A 23 4.73 6.67 -3.17
C ASP A 23 4.88 7.28 -1.78
N ILE A 24 6.13 7.49 -1.36
CA ILE A 24 6.45 8.12 -0.08
C ILE A 24 5.88 9.54 -0.04
N ALA A 25 6.04 10.33 -1.10
CA ALA A 25 5.52 11.69 -1.17
C ALA A 25 3.97 11.72 -1.12
N ALA A 26 3.31 10.83 -1.85
CA ALA A 26 1.86 10.72 -1.87
C ALA A 26 1.32 10.34 -0.48
N ASN A 27 1.91 9.34 0.16
CA ASN A 27 1.50 8.90 1.50
C ASN A 27 1.82 9.97 2.58
N ALA A 28 2.96 10.67 2.45
CA ALA A 28 3.32 11.79 3.32
C ALA A 28 2.33 12.96 3.23
N ALA A 29 1.68 13.15 2.09
CA ALA A 29 0.61 14.14 1.91
C ALA A 29 -0.77 13.61 2.33
N ALA A 30 -1.05 12.34 2.07
CA ALA A 30 -2.32 11.70 2.41
C ALA A 30 -2.56 11.66 3.93
N GLY A 31 -1.53 11.37 4.73
CA GLY A 31 -1.62 11.32 6.19
C GLY A 31 -2.11 12.63 6.83
N PRO A 32 -1.45 13.78 6.61
CA PRO A 32 -1.90 15.08 7.09
C PRO A 32 -3.30 15.46 6.58
N ALA A 33 -3.63 15.14 5.34
CA ALA A 33 -4.95 15.40 4.78
C ALA A 33 -6.06 14.60 5.49
N ALA A 34 -5.79 13.33 5.82
CA ALA A 34 -6.68 12.50 6.62
C ALA A 34 -6.86 13.07 8.03
N VAL A 35 -5.77 13.54 8.67
CA VAL A 35 -5.82 14.21 9.98
C VAL A 35 -6.61 15.51 9.94
N ALA A 36 -6.38 16.35 8.92
CA ALA A 36 -7.10 17.60 8.72
C ALA A 36 -8.61 17.35 8.52
N THR A 37 -8.95 16.31 7.77
CA THR A 37 -10.34 15.87 7.57
C THR A 37 -10.96 15.41 8.89
N ALA A 38 -10.24 14.57 9.65
CA ALA A 38 -10.70 14.13 10.96
C ALA A 38 -10.97 15.31 11.91
N ALA A 39 -10.04 16.26 11.98
CA ALA A 39 -10.18 17.46 12.80
C ALA A 39 -11.38 18.31 12.35
N HIS A 40 -11.56 18.50 11.04
CA HIS A 40 -12.67 19.26 10.47
C HIS A 40 -14.03 18.62 10.77
N VAL A 41 -14.19 17.33 10.50
CA VAL A 41 -15.45 16.59 10.74
C VAL A 41 -15.77 16.50 12.23
N ASN A 42 -14.75 16.39 13.08
CA ASN A 42 -14.91 16.34 14.54
C ASN A 42 -15.08 17.73 15.18
N GLY A 43 -14.99 18.82 14.41
CA GLY A 43 -15.01 20.19 14.94
C GLY A 43 -13.84 20.51 15.89
N SER A 44 -12.74 19.76 15.79
CA SER A 44 -11.58 19.87 16.66
C SER A 44 -10.50 20.78 16.05
N PRO A 45 -9.68 21.46 16.88
CA PRO A 45 -8.60 22.29 16.37
C PRO A 45 -7.54 21.44 15.67
N LEU A 46 -7.16 21.83 14.46
CA LEU A 46 -6.06 21.21 13.74
C LEU A 46 -4.72 21.67 14.34
N THR A 47 -3.88 20.72 14.75
CA THR A 47 -2.56 21.01 15.31
C THR A 47 -1.44 20.60 14.36
N ALA A 48 -0.34 21.35 14.35
CA ALA A 48 0.83 21.01 13.55
C ALA A 48 1.42 19.65 13.92
N ARG A 49 1.40 19.30 15.22
CA ARG A 49 1.86 17.99 15.70
C ARG A 49 1.00 16.85 15.16
N ALA A 50 -0.33 16.99 15.14
CA ALA A 50 -1.20 15.95 14.60
C ALA A 50 -0.95 15.74 13.10
N MET A 51 -0.79 16.83 12.33
CA MET A 51 -0.42 16.74 10.91
C MET A 51 0.93 16.04 10.72
N GLN A 52 1.94 16.38 11.53
CA GLN A 52 3.26 15.76 11.46
C GLN A 52 3.20 14.25 11.75
N ILE A 53 2.45 13.83 12.76
CA ILE A 53 2.25 12.40 13.08
C ILE A 53 1.55 11.70 11.91
N GLY A 54 0.54 12.34 11.31
CA GLY A 54 -0.10 11.83 10.09
C GLY A 54 0.89 11.64 8.94
N ALA A 55 1.76 12.62 8.69
CA ALA A 55 2.81 12.50 7.66
C ALA A 55 3.78 11.35 7.95
N ILE A 56 4.25 11.23 9.19
CA ILE A 56 5.17 10.17 9.61
C ILE A 56 4.53 8.79 9.39
N ALA A 57 3.28 8.60 9.83
CA ALA A 57 2.56 7.34 9.62
C ALA A 57 2.46 6.96 8.14
N GLY A 58 2.17 7.92 7.25
CA GLY A 58 2.16 7.70 5.80
C GLY A 58 3.53 7.35 5.23
N VAL A 59 4.58 8.06 5.66
CA VAL A 59 5.97 7.76 5.26
C VAL A 59 6.41 6.38 5.74
N THR A 60 6.07 6.00 6.97
CA THR A 60 6.41 4.67 7.51
C THR A 60 5.77 3.57 6.69
N LYS A 61 4.48 3.71 6.35
CA LYS A 61 3.78 2.73 5.51
C LYS A 61 4.49 2.49 4.17
N SER A 62 4.61 3.57 3.39
CA SER A 62 5.17 3.55 2.04
C SER A 62 6.66 3.18 2.04
N GLY A 63 7.41 3.64 3.03
CA GLY A 63 8.82 3.29 3.22
C GLY A 63 9.03 1.80 3.51
N VAL A 64 8.18 1.19 4.35
CA VAL A 64 8.23 -0.25 4.62
C VAL A 64 7.90 -1.06 3.36
N LEU A 65 6.86 -0.67 2.61
CA LEU A 65 6.50 -1.31 1.35
C LEU A 65 7.65 -1.22 0.34
N ALA A 66 8.18 -0.01 0.10
CA ALA A 66 9.31 0.20 -0.81
C ALA A 66 10.56 -0.59 -0.38
N PHE A 67 10.85 -0.66 0.93
CA PHE A 67 11.96 -1.45 1.43
C PHE A 67 11.80 -2.94 1.14
N VAL A 68 10.62 -3.51 1.43
CA VAL A 68 10.36 -4.95 1.18
C VAL A 68 10.44 -5.27 -0.30
N GLU A 69 9.90 -4.40 -1.16
CA GLU A 69 10.00 -4.54 -2.61
C GLU A 69 11.45 -4.47 -3.10
N PHE A 70 12.23 -3.51 -2.60
CA PHE A 70 13.65 -3.37 -2.94
C PHE A 70 14.44 -4.61 -2.53
N VAL A 71 14.24 -5.09 -1.32
CA VAL A 71 14.92 -6.28 -0.79
C VAL A 71 14.53 -7.55 -1.54
N GLY A 72 13.34 -7.59 -2.16
CA GLY A 72 12.94 -8.66 -3.06
C GLY A 72 13.87 -8.86 -4.27
N TYR A 73 14.54 -7.79 -4.72
CA TYR A 73 15.54 -7.89 -5.77
C TYR A 73 16.85 -8.55 -5.31
N ALA A 74 17.10 -8.65 -4.00
CA ALA A 74 18.37 -9.15 -3.46
C ALA A 74 18.45 -10.68 -3.35
N GLY A 75 17.41 -11.43 -3.74
CA GLY A 75 17.43 -12.89 -3.76
C GLY A 75 17.53 -13.53 -2.37
N LEU A 76 16.71 -13.05 -1.43
CA LEU A 76 16.74 -13.53 -0.05
C LEU A 76 16.33 -15.01 0.10
N PRO A 77 16.85 -15.71 1.14
CA PRO A 77 16.35 -17.02 1.53
C PRO A 77 14.84 -16.98 1.83
N THR A 78 14.11 -18.03 1.44
CA THR A 78 12.64 -18.13 1.60
C THR A 78 12.12 -17.75 2.99
N PRO A 79 12.75 -18.16 4.12
CA PRO A 79 12.27 -17.77 5.44
C PRO A 79 12.35 -16.25 5.69
N ALA A 80 13.43 -15.61 5.26
CA ALA A 80 13.58 -14.15 5.38
C ALA A 80 12.58 -13.41 4.48
N TRP A 81 12.33 -13.94 3.28
CA TRP A 81 11.31 -13.41 2.38
C TRP A 81 9.90 -13.48 2.98
N ILE A 82 9.52 -14.62 3.57
CA ILE A 82 8.22 -14.80 4.23
C ILE A 82 8.01 -13.78 5.35
N LEU A 83 9.04 -13.54 6.17
CA LEU A 83 8.95 -12.56 7.27
C LEU A 83 8.78 -11.13 6.75
N LEU A 84 9.48 -10.75 5.67
CA LEU A 84 9.35 -9.44 5.06
C LEU A 84 7.97 -9.24 4.41
N VAL A 85 7.45 -10.26 3.73
CA VAL A 85 6.10 -10.23 3.17
C VAL A 85 5.04 -10.12 4.27
N LEU A 86 5.24 -10.79 5.42
CA LEU A 86 4.35 -10.67 6.56
C LEU A 86 4.38 -9.25 7.16
N MET A 87 5.55 -8.63 7.24
CA MET A 87 5.69 -7.23 7.66
C MET A 87 5.02 -6.25 6.69
N ALA A 88 5.19 -6.46 5.38
CA ALA A 88 4.56 -5.66 4.32
C ALA A 88 3.07 -5.97 4.07
N SER A 89 2.52 -6.99 4.75
CA SER A 89 1.10 -7.31 4.64
C SER A 89 0.22 -6.23 5.30
N SER A 90 -1.07 -6.20 4.95
CA SER A 90 -2.03 -5.29 5.59
C SER A 90 -2.07 -5.45 7.11
N PHE A 91 -1.97 -6.69 7.60
CA PHE A 91 -1.90 -6.97 9.02
C PHE A 91 -0.64 -6.38 9.66
N GLY A 92 0.53 -6.62 9.06
CA GLY A 92 1.81 -6.14 9.58
C GLY A 92 1.88 -4.61 9.62
N ILE A 93 1.52 -3.95 8.53
CA ILE A 93 1.53 -2.49 8.39
C ILE A 93 0.53 -1.84 9.35
N CYS A 94 -0.71 -2.33 9.41
CA CYS A 94 -1.73 -1.75 10.31
C CYS A 94 -1.28 -1.81 11.77
N VAL A 95 -0.72 -2.95 12.21
CA VAL A 95 -0.19 -3.11 13.57
C VAL A 95 1.01 -2.20 13.80
N LEU A 96 1.95 -2.14 12.86
CA LEU A 96 3.15 -1.32 12.97
C LEU A 96 2.82 0.17 13.11
N ILE A 97 2.00 0.70 12.20
CA ILE A 97 1.61 2.12 12.22
C ILE A 97 0.79 2.43 13.47
N THR A 98 -0.12 1.54 13.87
CA THR A 98 -0.89 1.74 15.09
C THR A 98 0.00 1.77 16.31
N ALA A 99 1.01 0.89 16.40
CA ALA A 99 2.00 0.90 17.47
C ALA A 99 2.83 2.19 17.48
N GLU A 100 3.32 2.61 16.31
CA GLU A 100 4.09 3.84 16.15
C GLU A 100 3.29 5.07 16.60
N VAL A 101 2.09 5.26 16.04
CA VAL A 101 1.23 6.41 16.36
C VAL A 101 0.80 6.39 17.82
N SER A 102 0.46 5.21 18.37
CA SER A 102 0.10 5.08 19.79
C SER A 102 1.27 5.49 20.69
N ASN A 103 2.49 5.02 20.42
CA ASN A 103 3.66 5.43 21.20
C ASN A 103 3.93 6.93 21.08
N LEU A 104 3.78 7.54 19.89
CA LEU A 104 4.02 8.98 19.69
C LEU A 104 2.97 9.88 20.36
N VAL A 105 1.73 9.40 20.49
CA VAL A 105 0.60 10.18 21.03
C VAL A 105 0.39 9.91 22.52
N LEU A 106 0.46 8.63 22.93
CA LEU A 106 0.10 8.15 24.27
C LEU A 106 1.31 7.79 25.12
N GLY A 107 2.49 7.57 24.52
CA GLY A 107 3.68 7.08 25.20
C GLY A 107 3.69 5.58 25.50
N ASP A 108 2.66 4.85 25.04
CA ASP A 108 2.54 3.39 25.15
C ASP A 108 1.71 2.86 23.96
N THR A 109 1.68 1.53 23.80
CA THR A 109 0.91 0.83 22.77
C THR A 109 -0.15 -0.06 23.40
N PRO A 110 -1.36 0.45 23.68
CA PRO A 110 -2.45 -0.34 24.22
C PRO A 110 -2.78 -1.53 23.31
N SER A 111 -2.84 -2.73 23.89
CA SER A 111 -3.21 -3.96 23.15
C SER A 111 -4.57 -3.85 22.47
N ALA A 112 -5.49 -3.05 23.03
CA ALA A 112 -6.79 -2.79 22.43
C ALA A 112 -6.68 -2.11 21.04
N LEU A 113 -5.77 -1.14 20.89
CA LEU A 113 -5.54 -0.47 19.61
C LEU A 113 -4.89 -1.43 18.60
N LEU A 114 -3.99 -2.30 19.05
CA LEU A 114 -3.40 -3.33 18.18
C LEU A 114 -4.43 -4.36 17.70
N ILE A 115 -5.33 -4.82 18.58
CA ILE A 115 -6.41 -5.74 18.19
C ILE A 115 -7.34 -5.04 17.19
N ALA A 116 -7.70 -3.78 17.43
CA ALA A 116 -8.50 -3.01 16.48
C ALA A 116 -7.81 -2.86 15.12
N ALA A 117 -6.48 -2.66 15.10
CA ALA A 117 -5.68 -2.58 13.88
C ALA A 117 -5.71 -3.89 13.08
N VAL A 118 -5.58 -5.03 13.77
CA VAL A 118 -5.66 -6.36 13.15
C VAL A 118 -7.03 -6.58 12.50
N VAL A 119 -8.11 -6.18 13.16
CA VAL A 119 -9.47 -6.33 12.60
C VAL A 119 -9.70 -5.37 11.43
N ALA A 120 -9.19 -4.14 11.51
CA ALA A 120 -9.26 -3.15 10.44
C ALA A 120 -8.40 -3.53 9.21
N ALA A 121 -7.37 -4.36 9.37
CA ALA A 121 -6.57 -4.86 8.27
C ALA A 121 -7.33 -5.79 7.30
N ILE A 122 -8.48 -6.35 7.72
CA ILE A 122 -9.32 -7.22 6.89
C ILE A 122 -9.92 -6.43 5.71
N PRO A 123 -10.68 -5.33 5.93
CA PRO A 123 -11.12 -4.50 4.81
C PRO A 123 -9.95 -3.83 4.08
N LEU A 124 -8.85 -3.49 4.77
CA LEU A 124 -7.65 -2.86 4.15
C LEU A 124 -6.80 -3.79 3.27
N ALA A 125 -7.14 -5.07 3.13
CA ALA A 125 -6.32 -6.03 2.39
C ALA A 125 -6.02 -5.61 0.93
N GLY A 126 -6.88 -4.78 0.32
CA GLY A 126 -6.67 -4.24 -1.02
C GLY A 126 -5.70 -3.06 -1.11
N GLU A 127 -5.40 -2.38 -0.01
CA GLU A 127 -4.63 -1.11 0.00
C GLU A 127 -3.11 -1.32 0.13
N CYS A 128 -2.67 -2.54 0.47
CA CYS A 128 -1.25 -2.91 0.56
C CYS A 128 -0.62 -3.27 -0.80
N ILE A 129 -1.29 -2.89 -1.89
CA ILE A 129 -0.73 -2.95 -3.23
C ILE A 129 0.13 -1.70 -3.39
N GLY A 130 1.44 -1.84 -3.29
CA GLY A 130 2.40 -0.75 -3.49
C GLY A 130 2.28 -0.14 -4.89
N ILE A 131 2.76 1.11 -5.05
CA ILE A 131 2.81 1.78 -6.35
C ILE A 131 3.53 0.93 -7.40
N TYR A 132 4.54 0.16 -7.00
CA TYR A 132 5.27 -0.77 -7.86
C TYR A 132 4.39 -1.88 -8.46
N GLN A 133 3.51 -2.50 -7.66
CA GLN A 133 2.53 -3.46 -8.17
C GLN A 133 1.48 -2.78 -9.06
N SER A 134 1.08 -1.55 -8.72
CA SER A 134 0.17 -0.74 -9.53
C SER A 134 0.78 -0.33 -10.87
N ALA A 135 2.10 -0.08 -10.93
CA ALA A 135 2.86 0.29 -12.13
C ALA A 135 3.21 -0.91 -13.05
N GLY A 136 2.56 -2.05 -12.88
CA GLY A 136 2.74 -3.21 -13.77
C GLY A 136 3.78 -4.22 -13.28
N GLY A 137 3.81 -4.50 -11.97
CA GLY A 137 4.44 -5.74 -11.45
C GLY A 137 3.82 -7.01 -12.06
N LEU A 138 4.07 -8.18 -11.48
CA LEU A 138 3.70 -9.50 -12.05
C LEU A 138 2.23 -9.70 -12.52
N TYR A 139 1.28 -8.85 -12.12
CA TYR A 139 -0.16 -9.02 -12.42
C TYR A 139 -0.93 -7.77 -12.88
N GLY A 140 -0.29 -6.61 -13.10
CA GLY A 140 -0.93 -5.41 -13.68
C GLY A 140 -2.17 -4.90 -12.93
N GLY A 141 -2.03 -3.81 -12.16
CA GLY A 141 -3.15 -3.20 -11.44
C GLY A 141 -4.28 -2.75 -12.38
N LYS A 142 -5.44 -3.42 -12.33
CA LYS A 142 -6.64 -3.00 -13.05
C LYS A 142 -7.22 -1.74 -12.36
N PRO A 143 -7.52 -0.64 -13.07
CA PRO A 143 -8.03 0.59 -12.46
C PRO A 143 -9.35 0.38 -11.71
N GLN A 144 -10.11 -0.68 -12.03
CA GLN A 144 -11.32 -1.05 -11.29
C GLN A 144 -11.05 -1.48 -9.85
N SER A 145 -9.90 -2.10 -9.54
CA SER A 145 -9.58 -2.49 -8.16
C SER A 145 -9.24 -1.29 -7.29
N GLN A 146 -8.69 -0.22 -7.87
CA GLN A 146 -8.29 1.00 -7.15
C GLN A 146 -9.50 1.84 -6.69
N LEU A 147 -10.62 1.81 -7.42
CA LEU A 147 -11.88 2.43 -6.97
C LEU A 147 -12.50 1.72 -5.76
N LEU A 148 -12.31 0.40 -5.66
CA LEU A 148 -12.79 -0.39 -4.52
C LEU A 148 -11.96 -0.09 -3.24
N VAL A 149 -10.66 0.16 -3.40
CA VAL A 149 -9.74 0.49 -2.29
C VAL A 149 -10.21 1.71 -1.51
N LEU A 150 -10.73 2.74 -2.18
CA LEU A 150 -11.25 3.96 -1.54
C LEU A 150 -12.39 3.67 -0.55
N GLY A 151 -13.33 2.80 -0.94
CA GLY A 151 -14.41 2.37 -0.05
C GLY A 151 -13.93 1.47 1.09
N LEU A 152 -12.90 0.67 0.83
CA LEU A 152 -12.28 -0.21 1.81
C LEU A 152 -11.48 0.57 2.87
N ASP A 153 -10.83 1.67 2.51
CA ASP A 153 -10.12 2.53 3.45
C ASP A 153 -11.08 3.27 4.39
N ALA A 154 -12.20 3.76 3.86
CA ALA A 154 -13.28 4.31 4.66
C ALA A 154 -13.86 3.27 5.63
N LEU A 155 -14.10 2.04 5.14
CA LEU A 155 -14.58 0.92 5.95
C LEU A 155 -13.54 0.52 7.02
N GLY A 156 -12.25 0.53 6.69
CA GLY A 156 -11.16 0.26 7.62
C GLY A 156 -11.09 1.26 8.75
N GLY A 157 -11.18 2.55 8.45
CA GLY A 157 -11.27 3.61 9.46
C GLY A 157 -12.48 3.41 10.38
N TYR A 158 -13.66 3.12 9.82
CA TYR A 158 -14.87 2.81 10.60
C TYR A 158 -14.68 1.59 11.51
N VAL A 159 -14.17 0.48 10.96
CA VAL A 159 -13.96 -0.78 11.70
C VAL A 159 -12.95 -0.57 12.82
N PHE A 160 -11.86 0.15 12.56
CA PHE A 160 -10.86 0.48 13.58
C PHE A 160 -11.50 1.22 14.76
N ALA A 161 -12.21 2.33 14.49
CA ALA A 161 -12.85 3.12 15.55
C ALA A 161 -13.92 2.34 16.31
N ARG A 162 -14.71 1.52 15.60
CA ARG A 162 -15.73 0.67 16.22
C ARG A 162 -15.11 -0.41 17.11
N MET A 163 -14.02 -1.02 16.69
CA MET A 163 -13.33 -2.03 17.50
C MET A 163 -12.65 -1.41 18.70
N CYS A 164 -12.07 -0.21 18.57
CA CYS A 164 -11.54 0.54 19.71
C CYS A 164 -12.63 0.79 20.75
N HIS A 165 -13.82 1.25 20.34
CA HIS A 165 -14.99 1.41 21.22
C HIS A 165 -15.39 0.11 21.91
N ASN A 166 -15.52 -0.99 21.17
CA ASN A 166 -15.89 -2.31 21.72
C ASN A 166 -14.88 -2.82 22.76
N LEU A 167 -13.62 -2.38 22.68
CA LEU A 167 -12.55 -2.74 23.62
C LEU A 167 -12.41 -1.71 24.75
N GLY A 168 -13.34 -0.75 24.87
CA GLY A 168 -13.36 0.27 25.91
C GLY A 168 -12.37 1.42 25.70
N TYR A 169 -11.88 1.60 24.46
CA TYR A 169 -10.88 2.61 24.10
C TYR A 169 -11.44 3.59 23.07
N ASP A 170 -12.23 4.57 23.52
CA ASP A 170 -12.86 5.54 22.63
C ASP A 170 -11.87 6.58 22.09
N ILE A 171 -11.54 6.47 20.80
CA ILE A 171 -10.62 7.38 20.11
C ILE A 171 -11.34 8.54 19.42
N CYS A 172 -12.40 8.26 18.67
CA CYS A 172 -13.16 9.24 17.90
C CYS A 172 -14.50 8.67 17.43
N PRO A 173 -15.46 9.53 17.02
CA PRO A 173 -16.70 9.09 16.38
C PRO A 173 -16.45 8.33 15.07
N TYR A 174 -17.28 7.32 14.79
CA TYR A 174 -17.04 6.40 13.68
C TYR A 174 -17.09 7.07 12.29
N ASN A 175 -17.93 8.10 12.14
CA ASN A 175 -18.02 8.89 10.91
C ASN A 175 -16.75 9.72 10.67
N VAL A 176 -16.08 10.19 11.73
CA VAL A 176 -14.81 10.92 11.66
C VAL A 176 -13.72 9.99 11.14
N ALA A 177 -13.62 8.78 11.72
CA ALA A 177 -12.64 7.78 11.28
C ALA A 177 -12.88 7.32 9.84
N ALA A 178 -14.14 7.09 9.45
CA ALA A 178 -14.50 6.74 8.09
C ALA A 178 -14.15 7.84 7.08
N ALA A 179 -14.40 9.10 7.42
CA ALA A 179 -14.06 10.25 6.56
C ALA A 179 -12.55 10.41 6.39
N ALA A 180 -11.78 10.23 7.47
CA ALA A 180 -10.32 10.25 7.41
C ALA A 180 -9.77 9.13 6.52
N GLY A 181 -10.28 7.91 6.69
CA GLY A 181 -9.92 6.75 5.85
C GLY A 181 -10.27 7.00 4.38
N ALA A 182 -11.46 7.54 4.09
CA ALA A 182 -11.87 7.87 2.73
C ALA A 182 -10.92 8.86 2.06
N VAL A 183 -10.54 9.95 2.75
CA VAL A 183 -9.62 10.96 2.19
C VAL A 183 -8.22 10.39 1.96
N TYR A 184 -7.73 9.57 2.89
CA TYR A 184 -6.46 8.88 2.72
C TYR A 184 -6.47 8.03 1.44
N GLY A 185 -7.50 7.18 1.31
CA GLY A 185 -7.69 6.29 0.16
C GLY A 185 -7.93 7.02 -1.17
N VAL A 186 -8.59 8.18 -1.16
CA VAL A 186 -8.72 9.03 -2.36
C VAL A 186 -7.35 9.46 -2.85
N ILE A 187 -6.50 9.96 -1.95
CA ILE A 187 -5.20 10.52 -2.31
C ILE A 187 -4.29 9.39 -2.81
N THR A 188 -4.11 8.32 -2.05
CA THR A 188 -3.25 7.20 -2.43
C THR A 188 -3.79 6.47 -3.67
N GLY A 189 -5.10 6.17 -3.67
CA GLY A 189 -5.78 5.50 -4.77
C GLY A 189 -5.77 6.28 -6.09
N PHE A 190 -5.80 7.63 -6.05
CA PHE A 190 -5.68 8.45 -7.25
C PHE A 190 -4.30 8.29 -7.92
N PHE A 191 -3.22 8.35 -7.14
CA PHE A 191 -1.87 8.13 -7.66
C PHE A 191 -1.69 6.70 -8.19
N HIS A 192 -2.22 5.70 -7.47
CA HIS A 192 -2.20 4.31 -7.92
C HIS A 192 -2.98 4.11 -9.22
N THR A 193 -4.13 4.77 -9.37
CA THR A 193 -4.97 4.68 -10.57
C THR A 193 -4.28 5.29 -11.78
N ILE A 194 -3.65 6.47 -11.63
CA ILE A 194 -2.90 7.10 -12.72
C ILE A 194 -1.76 6.20 -13.18
N LEU A 195 -0.99 5.67 -12.24
CA LEU A 195 0.15 4.80 -12.56
C LEU A 195 -0.30 3.46 -13.13
N GLY A 196 -1.42 2.91 -12.65
CA GLY A 196 -2.08 1.73 -13.23
C GLY A 196 -2.53 1.96 -14.66
N CYS A 197 -3.11 3.13 -14.98
CA CYS A 197 -3.47 3.50 -16.34
C CYS A 197 -2.23 3.64 -17.25
N LEU A 198 -1.15 4.25 -16.75
CA LEU A 198 0.12 4.38 -17.48
C LEU A 198 0.83 3.03 -17.68
N ALA A 199 0.71 2.12 -16.72
CA ALA A 199 1.19 0.75 -16.83
C ALA A 199 0.31 -0.11 -17.73
N GLY A 200 -0.99 0.18 -17.81
CA GLY A 200 -1.95 -0.55 -18.65
C GLY A 200 -1.62 -0.53 -20.14
N THR A 201 -0.78 0.41 -20.60
CA THR A 201 -0.20 0.40 -21.95
C THR A 201 1.03 -0.51 -22.05
N THR A 202 1.00 -1.67 -21.40
CA THR A 202 2.07 -2.68 -21.50
C THR A 202 1.91 -3.45 -22.80
N TYR A 203 2.95 -3.41 -23.64
CA TYR A 203 3.06 -4.17 -24.86
C TYR A 203 3.74 -5.51 -24.57
N TYR A 204 3.09 -6.59 -25.01
CA TYR A 204 3.61 -7.94 -24.92
C TYR A 204 3.94 -8.43 -26.32
N GLU A 205 5.19 -8.77 -26.55
CA GLU A 205 5.66 -9.36 -27.80
C GLU A 205 6.31 -10.71 -27.49
N SER A 206 5.98 -11.75 -28.25
CA SER A 206 6.59 -13.07 -28.08
C SER A 206 6.90 -13.69 -29.43
N HIS A 207 8.14 -14.14 -29.60
CA HIS A 207 8.62 -14.80 -30.80
C HIS A 207 9.49 -16.01 -30.44
N ASN A 208 9.07 -17.21 -30.83
CA ASN A 208 9.80 -18.48 -30.61
C ASN A 208 10.23 -18.73 -29.15
N GLY A 209 9.39 -18.38 -28.18
CA GLY A 209 9.69 -18.55 -26.75
C GLY A 209 10.49 -17.40 -26.13
N ASN A 210 11.06 -16.48 -26.91
CA ASN A 210 11.51 -15.20 -26.38
C ASN A 210 10.29 -14.31 -26.14
N TYR A 211 10.23 -13.67 -24.98
CA TYR A 211 9.21 -12.67 -24.67
C TYR A 211 9.87 -11.33 -24.39
N THR A 212 9.17 -10.26 -24.78
CA THR A 212 9.52 -8.88 -24.47
C THR A 212 8.28 -8.20 -23.91
N ILE A 213 8.39 -7.66 -22.71
CA ILE A 213 7.37 -6.87 -22.03
C ILE A 213 7.87 -5.44 -22.02
N ARG A 214 7.13 -4.51 -22.63
CA ARG A 214 7.48 -3.07 -22.62
C ARG A 214 6.35 -2.27 -22.02
N ASN A 215 6.65 -1.40 -21.09
CA ASN A 215 5.72 -0.38 -20.62
C ASN A 215 6.44 0.97 -20.55
N VAL A 216 5.72 2.01 -20.08
CA VAL A 216 6.29 3.36 -19.91
C VAL A 216 7.45 3.37 -18.89
N PHE A 217 7.56 2.35 -18.04
CA PHE A 217 8.49 2.25 -16.93
C PHE A 217 9.76 1.44 -17.26
N GLY A 218 9.76 0.68 -18.36
CA GLY A 218 10.92 -0.01 -18.88
C GLY A 218 10.60 -1.19 -19.79
N THR A 219 11.60 -2.06 -19.99
CA THR A 219 11.53 -3.23 -20.84
C THR A 219 12.12 -4.44 -20.12
N ALA A 220 11.40 -5.55 -20.08
CA ALA A 220 11.89 -6.85 -19.64
C ALA A 220 11.92 -7.83 -20.80
N GLU A 221 12.99 -8.60 -20.90
CA GLU A 221 13.20 -9.64 -21.89
C GLU A 221 13.55 -10.95 -21.21
N GLY A 222 13.07 -12.06 -21.75
CA GLY A 222 13.40 -13.38 -21.24
C GLY A 222 12.98 -14.49 -22.19
N TYR A 223 13.25 -15.73 -21.80
CA TYR A 223 12.88 -16.91 -22.56
C TYR A 223 11.93 -17.77 -21.73
N ASN A 224 10.70 -17.93 -22.21
CA ASN A 224 9.73 -18.88 -21.70
C ASN A 224 9.04 -19.60 -22.87
N PRO A 225 9.32 -20.90 -23.10
CA PRO A 225 8.72 -21.67 -24.19
C PRO A 225 7.21 -21.90 -24.02
N HIS A 226 6.64 -21.61 -22.83
CA HIS A 226 5.22 -21.76 -22.51
C HIS A 226 4.47 -20.43 -22.38
N TRP A 227 5.11 -19.31 -22.71
CA TRP A 227 4.57 -17.95 -22.51
C TRP A 227 3.12 -17.73 -22.97
N GLN A 228 2.72 -18.29 -24.12
CA GLN A 228 1.37 -18.15 -24.67
C GLN A 228 0.27 -18.82 -23.82
N ARG A 229 0.62 -19.78 -22.96
CA ARG A 229 -0.32 -20.48 -22.04
C ARG A 229 -0.47 -19.76 -20.70
N ASP A 230 0.53 -18.98 -20.29
CA ASP A 230 0.62 -18.40 -18.96
C ASP A 230 0.15 -16.93 -18.89
N LEU A 231 -0.39 -16.38 -19.99
CA LEU A 231 -0.97 -15.04 -20.01
C LEU A 231 -2.20 -15.00 -19.09
N PRO A 232 -2.25 -14.12 -18.06
CA PRO A 232 -3.47 -13.90 -17.32
C PRO A 232 -4.50 -13.22 -18.26
N MET A 233 -5.66 -13.85 -18.47
CA MET A 233 -6.83 -13.18 -19.06
C MET A 233 -7.34 -12.05 -18.16
#